data_AF-A0A519QKF9-F1
#
_entry.id   AF-A0A519QKF9-F1
#
_cell.length_a   1.000
_cell.length_b   1.000
_cell.length_c   1.000
_cell.angle_alpha   90.00
_cell.angle_beta   90.00
_cell.angle_gamma   90.00
#
_symmetry.space_group_name_H-M   'P 1'
#
loop_
_entity.id
_entity.type
_entity.pdbx_description
1 polymer ?
#
loop_
_entity_poly.entity_id
_entity_poly.type
_entity_poly.pdbx_seq_one_letter_code
_entity_poly.pdbx_strand_id
1 'polypeptide(L)'
;MTSIVYVYDALGKKLRKTVLNEDNSKVSDYIGFFQYLNDELQFFPTSEGYVSVVKDNYNYVYNYTDHLGNVRVSYTKDPDTGSLKILEDNQYYPFGMKHQNYNSQKYEYKKQDDGSFNVIISPVDRLSYQYKYNNV
;
A
#
# COMPACT_ATOMS: atom_id res chain seq x y z
N MET A 1 25.00 -4.82 6.08
CA MET A 1 24.09 -5.93 6.46
C MET A 1 22.65 -5.43 6.44
N THR A 2 21.77 -6.11 5.70
CA THR A 2 20.32 -5.81 5.68
C THR A 2 19.57 -6.76 6.62
N SER A 3 18.69 -6.22 7.47
CA SER A 3 17.88 -7.04 8.38
C SER A 3 16.46 -6.50 8.52
N ILE A 4 15.53 -7.38 8.89
CA ILE A 4 14.14 -7.02 9.16
C ILE A 4 13.77 -7.55 10.54
N VAL A 5 13.35 -6.64 11.41
CA VAL A 5 12.93 -6.94 12.80
C VAL A 5 11.43 -6.72 12.92
N TYR A 6 10.75 -7.61 13.64
CA TYR A 6 9.33 -7.50 13.92
C TYR A 6 9.08 -7.51 15.42
N VAL A 7 8.13 -6.69 15.87
CA VAL A 7 7.64 -6.68 17.26
C VAL A 7 6.17 -7.04 17.24
N TYR A 8 5.78 -7.92 18.17
CA TYR A 8 4.41 -8.41 18.34
C TYR A 8 3.97 -8.19 19.79
N ASP A 9 2.67 -8.07 20.01
CA ASP A 9 2.10 -8.15 21.34
C ASP A 9 1.99 -9.60 21.85
N ALA A 10 1.54 -9.77 23.09
CA ALA A 10 1.36 -11.08 23.71
C ALA A 10 0.27 -11.94 23.04
N LEU A 11 -0.60 -11.35 22.22
CA LEU A 11 -1.63 -12.04 21.44
C LEU A 11 -1.14 -12.41 20.04
N GLY A 12 0.11 -12.09 19.69
CA GLY A 12 0.69 -12.33 18.38
C GLY A 12 0.32 -11.29 17.33
N LYS A 13 -0.31 -10.18 17.70
CA LYS A 13 -0.60 -9.07 16.78
C LYS A 13 0.69 -8.31 16.49
N LYS A 14 0.95 -8.06 15.21
CA LYS A 14 2.10 -7.26 14.77
C LYS A 14 1.93 -5.80 15.19
N LEU A 15 2.93 -5.27 15.88
CA LEU A 15 2.98 -3.86 16.32
C LEU A 15 3.97 -3.03 15.51
N ARG A 16 5.11 -3.62 15.14
CA ARG A 16 6.17 -2.89 14.41
C ARG A 16 6.93 -3.80 13.45
N LYS A 17 7.38 -3.21 12.33
CA LYS A 17 8.38 -3.76 11.41
C LYS A 17 9.49 -2.73 11.23
N THR A 18 10.74 -3.12 11.44
CA THR A 18 11.90 -2.28 11.16
C THR A 18 12.73 -2.92 10.06
N VAL A 19 12.93 -2.22 8.95
CA VAL A 19 13.85 -2.61 7.87
C VAL A 19 15.12 -1.79 8.02
N LEU A 20 16.24 -2.47 8.29
CA LEU A 20 17.57 -1.88 8.44
C LEU A 20 18.37 -2.13 7.16
N ASN A 21 18.82 -1.04 6.54
CA ASN A 21 19.81 -1.02 5.48
C ASN A 21 21.08 -0.32 5.99
N GLU A 22 22.18 -0.40 5.25
CA GLU A 22 23.50 0.05 5.72
C GLU A 22 23.54 1.51 6.18
N ASP A 23 22.79 2.38 5.50
CA ASP A 23 22.75 3.82 5.79
C ASP A 23 21.37 4.33 6.25
N ASN A 24 20.34 3.47 6.30
CA ASN A 24 18.97 3.91 6.51
C ASN A 24 18.12 2.88 7.25
N SER A 25 17.16 3.38 8.05
CA SER A 25 16.13 2.55 8.67
C SER A 25 14.74 3.01 8.23
N LYS A 26 13.85 2.05 7.96
CA LYS A 26 12.41 2.30 7.74
C LYS A 26 11.64 1.59 8.84
N VAL A 27 10.91 2.36 9.64
CA VAL A 27 10.09 1.86 10.75
C VAL A 27 8.63 1.93 10.32
N SER A 28 7.94 0.80 10.31
CA SER A 28 6.51 0.72 10.10
C SER A 28 5.79 0.34 11.39
N ASP A 29 4.91 1.21 11.86
CA ASP A 29 4.10 1.01 13.06
C ASP A 29 2.65 0.66 12.71
N TYR A 30 2.10 -0.30 13.45
CA TYR A 30 0.76 -0.83 13.26
C TYR A 30 -0.10 -0.55 14.50
N ILE A 31 -0.91 0.51 14.43
CA ILE A 31 -1.79 0.95 15.52
C ILE A 31 -3.23 0.68 15.11
N GLY A 32 -3.84 -0.37 15.68
CA GLY A 32 -5.17 -0.78 15.22
C GLY A 32 -5.12 -1.19 13.74
N PHE A 33 -5.87 -0.48 12.90
CA PHE A 33 -5.87 -0.64 11.44
C PHE A 33 -5.03 0.40 10.69
N PHE A 34 -4.43 1.35 11.41
CA PHE A 34 -3.63 2.43 10.84
C PHE A 34 -2.18 1.98 10.71
N GLN A 35 -1.58 2.33 9.56
CA GLN A 35 -0.17 2.04 9.28
C GLN A 35 0.62 3.34 9.15
N TYR A 36 1.70 3.44 9.89
CA TYR A 36 2.62 4.57 9.88
C TYR A 36 3.96 4.13 9.32
N LEU A 37 4.65 5.03 8.62
CA LEU A 37 6.04 4.86 8.19
C LEU A 37 6.82 6.05 8.74
N ASN A 38 7.81 5.78 9.59
CA ASN A 38 8.61 6.81 10.26
C ASN A 38 7.72 7.91 10.90
N ASP A 39 6.74 7.47 11.70
CA ASP A 39 5.75 8.32 12.38
C ASP A 39 4.76 9.07 11.47
N GLU A 40 4.83 8.93 10.15
CA GLU A 40 3.85 9.49 9.21
C GLU A 40 2.77 8.48 8.84
N LEU A 41 1.50 8.85 8.99
CA LEU A 41 0.36 8.01 8.57
C LEU A 41 0.42 7.75 7.06
N GLN A 42 0.39 6.48 6.66
CA GLN A 42 0.48 6.08 5.24
C GLN A 42 -0.86 5.62 4.69
N PHE A 43 -1.59 4.76 5.40
CA PHE A 43 -2.92 4.33 4.99
C PHE A 43 -3.70 3.63 6.11
N PHE A 44 -5.01 3.54 5.92
CA PHE A 44 -5.95 2.78 6.75
C PHE A 44 -7.12 2.23 5.90
N PRO A 45 -7.74 1.11 6.29
CA PRO A 45 -8.78 0.46 5.48
C PRO A 45 -10.14 1.18 5.55
N THR A 46 -10.96 0.96 4.54
CA THR A 46 -12.39 1.28 4.48
C THR A 46 -13.19 0.02 4.15
N SER A 47 -14.53 0.11 4.15
CA SER A 47 -15.39 -1.03 3.79
C SER A 47 -15.21 -1.51 2.34
N GLU A 48 -14.78 -0.63 1.45
CA GLU A 48 -14.65 -0.89 0.00
C GLU A 48 -13.20 -0.81 -0.50
N GLY A 49 -12.23 -0.61 0.40
CA GLY A 49 -10.83 -0.44 0.02
C GLY A 49 -10.00 0.16 1.15
N TYR A 50 -9.32 1.27 0.87
CA TYR A 50 -8.46 1.96 1.83
C TYR A 50 -8.30 3.43 1.48
N VAL A 51 -7.81 4.22 2.44
CA VAL A 51 -7.37 5.59 2.22
C VAL A 51 -5.84 5.62 2.19
N SER A 52 -5.26 6.08 1.09
CA SER A 52 -3.83 6.39 0.98
C SER A 52 -3.60 7.84 1.39
N VAL A 53 -2.76 8.03 2.41
CA VAL A 53 -2.45 9.34 2.96
C VAL A 53 -1.11 9.81 2.40
N VAL A 54 -1.13 10.97 1.76
CA VAL A 54 0.07 11.63 1.24
C VAL A 54 0.07 13.06 1.78
N LYS A 55 0.93 13.30 2.79
CA LYS A 55 0.84 14.48 3.67
C LYS A 55 -0.54 14.56 4.32
N ASP A 56 -1.31 15.60 4.03
CA ASP A 56 -2.66 15.83 4.56
C ASP A 56 -3.77 15.49 3.55
N ASN A 57 -3.43 14.83 2.44
CA ASN A 57 -4.42 14.38 1.46
C ASN A 57 -4.85 12.94 1.73
N TYR A 58 -6.16 12.76 1.88
CA TYR A 58 -6.81 11.48 2.14
C TYR A 58 -7.39 10.94 0.83
N ASN A 59 -6.63 10.07 0.17
CA ASN A 59 -6.95 9.58 -1.16
C ASN A 59 -7.66 8.23 -1.09
N TYR A 60 -8.94 8.19 -1.43
CA TYR A 60 -9.75 6.97 -1.39
C TYR A 60 -9.41 6.06 -2.56
N VAL A 61 -9.03 4.82 -2.25
CA VAL A 61 -8.80 3.75 -3.22
C VAL A 61 -9.83 2.66 -2.99
N TYR A 62 -10.49 2.24 -4.05
CA TYR A 62 -11.50 1.19 -4.04
C TYR A 62 -10.92 -0.10 -4.59
N ASN A 63 -11.37 -1.22 -4.03
CA ASN A 63 -10.93 -2.55 -4.39
C ASN A 63 -12.08 -3.35 -5.00
N TYR A 64 -11.85 -3.92 -6.18
CA TYR A 64 -12.66 -5.00 -6.70
C TYR A 64 -12.05 -6.33 -6.28
N THR A 65 -12.80 -7.12 -5.50
CA THR A 65 -12.35 -8.40 -4.94
C THR A 65 -12.99 -9.58 -5.64
N ASP A 66 -12.26 -10.69 -5.74
CA ASP A 66 -12.84 -11.96 -6.15
C ASP A 66 -13.64 -12.64 -5.01
N HIS A 67 -14.27 -13.77 -5.33
CA HIS A 67 -15.11 -14.55 -4.39
C HIS A 67 -14.35 -15.11 -3.18
N LEU A 68 -13.01 -15.08 -3.17
CA LEU A 68 -12.17 -15.50 -2.05
C LEU A 68 -11.60 -14.29 -1.28
N GLY A 69 -12.01 -13.07 -1.64
CA GLY A 69 -11.56 -11.84 -1.02
C GLY A 69 -10.19 -11.36 -1.48
N ASN A 70 -9.62 -11.89 -2.58
CA ASN A 70 -8.39 -11.33 -3.13
C ASN A 70 -8.69 -10.06 -3.93
N VAL A 71 -7.93 -9.00 -3.71
CA VAL A 71 -8.05 -7.73 -4.46
C VAL A 71 -7.54 -7.94 -5.89
N ARG A 72 -8.43 -7.92 -6.89
CA ARG A 72 -8.10 -8.08 -8.31
C ARG A 72 -7.77 -6.76 -8.98
N VAL A 73 -8.47 -5.70 -8.62
CA VAL A 73 -8.23 -4.36 -9.16
C VAL A 73 -8.32 -3.36 -8.02
N SER A 74 -7.36 -2.45 -7.95
CA SER A 74 -7.44 -1.24 -7.13
C SER A 74 -7.55 -0.04 -8.04
N TYR A 75 -8.53 0.83 -7.80
CA TYR A 75 -8.82 1.98 -8.66
C TYR A 75 -9.26 3.18 -7.83
N THR A 76 -9.19 4.35 -8.45
CA THR A 76 -9.55 5.62 -7.84
C THR A 76 -10.10 6.60 -8.87
N LYS A 77 -10.60 7.74 -8.41
CA LYS A 77 -10.82 8.91 -9.23
C LYS A 77 -9.52 9.71 -9.32
N ASP A 78 -9.02 9.87 -10.53
CA ASP A 78 -7.84 10.67 -10.82
C ASP A 78 -8.11 12.14 -10.46
N PRO A 79 -7.28 12.77 -9.62
CA PRO A 79 -7.52 14.13 -9.13
C PRO A 79 -7.40 15.20 -10.23
N ASP A 80 -6.56 14.96 -11.25
CA ASP A 80 -6.29 15.93 -12.31
C ASP A 80 -7.36 15.86 -13.41
N THR A 81 -7.75 14.64 -13.80
CA THR A 81 -8.69 14.42 -14.92
C THR A 81 -10.13 14.17 -14.46
N GLY A 82 -10.34 13.89 -13.18
CA GLY A 82 -11.64 13.49 -12.62
C GLY A 82 -12.16 12.15 -13.12
N SER A 83 -11.38 11.40 -13.90
CA SER A 83 -11.76 10.14 -14.51
C SER A 83 -11.38 8.94 -13.64
N LEU A 84 -11.95 7.77 -13.91
CA LEU A 84 -11.54 6.54 -13.25
C LEU A 84 -10.12 6.16 -13.68
N LYS A 85 -9.26 5.84 -12.71
CA LYS A 85 -7.89 5.39 -12.92
C LYS A 85 -7.63 4.10 -12.18
N ILE A 86 -7.14 3.09 -12.91
CA ILE A 86 -6.64 1.84 -12.32
C ILE A 86 -5.25 2.13 -11.73
N LEU A 87 -5.08 1.82 -10.45
CA LEU A 87 -3.81 1.91 -9.74
C LEU A 87 -3.03 0.61 -9.82
N GLU A 88 -3.74 -0.52 -9.71
CA GLU A 88 -3.12 -1.84 -9.78
C GLU A 88 -4.10 -2.89 -10.30
N ASP A 89 -3.61 -3.76 -11.18
CA ASP A 89 -4.26 -5.00 -11.60
C ASP A 89 -3.45 -6.20 -11.07
N ASN A 90 -4.16 -7.09 -10.40
CA ASN A 90 -3.63 -8.24 -9.69
C ASN A 90 -4.24 -9.54 -10.22
N GLN A 91 -3.36 -10.44 -10.62
CA GLN A 91 -3.69 -11.81 -11.02
C GLN A 91 -2.95 -12.77 -10.10
N TYR A 92 -3.64 -13.79 -9.59
CA TYR A 92 -3.08 -14.72 -8.61
C TYR A 92 -3.21 -16.17 -9.09
N TYR A 93 -2.14 -16.95 -8.90
CA TYR A 93 -2.18 -18.40 -8.94
C TYR A 93 -3.03 -18.94 -7.78
N PRO A 94 -3.47 -20.21 -7.87
CA PRO A 94 -3.89 -20.94 -6.67
C PRO A 94 -2.85 -20.78 -5.55
N PHE A 95 -3.31 -20.66 -4.31
CA PHE A 95 -2.49 -20.40 -3.11
C PHE A 95 -1.85 -19.00 -3.01
N GLY A 96 -2.25 -18.06 -3.88
CA GLY A 96 -2.08 -16.62 -3.63
C GLY A 96 -0.77 -16.01 -4.14
N MET A 97 0.05 -16.75 -4.88
CA MET A 97 1.21 -16.15 -5.55
C MET A 97 0.74 -15.25 -6.70
N LYS A 98 1.17 -13.99 -6.69
CA LYS A 98 0.82 -13.02 -7.74
C LYS A 98 1.58 -13.32 -9.03
N HIS A 99 0.91 -13.23 -10.18
CA HIS A 99 1.56 -13.35 -11.49
C HIS A 99 2.46 -12.14 -11.74
N GLN A 100 3.62 -12.34 -12.37
CA GLN A 100 4.59 -11.26 -12.62
C GLN A 100 4.44 -10.60 -14.01
N ASN A 101 3.88 -11.30 -14.99
CA ASN A 101 3.92 -10.88 -16.41
C ASN A 101 2.61 -10.29 -16.95
N TYR A 102 1.69 -9.88 -16.06
CA TYR A 102 0.42 -9.25 -16.45
C TYR A 102 0.34 -7.85 -15.84
N ASN A 103 0.00 -6.86 -16.67
CA ASN A 103 -0.24 -5.45 -16.29
C ASN A 103 0.72 -4.98 -15.19
N SER A 104 2.02 -4.99 -15.51
CA SER A 104 3.11 -4.79 -14.54
C SER A 104 3.20 -3.37 -13.99
N GLN A 105 2.53 -2.41 -14.63
CA GLN A 105 2.48 -1.03 -14.15
C GLN A 105 1.65 -0.97 -12.87
N LYS A 106 2.23 -0.34 -11.85
CA LYS A 106 1.55 0.05 -10.62
C LYS A 106 1.62 1.56 -10.52
N TYR A 107 0.53 2.18 -10.08
CA TYR A 107 0.48 3.60 -9.79
C TYR A 107 0.17 3.83 -8.31
N GLU A 108 0.69 4.92 -7.77
CA GLU A 108 0.42 5.37 -6.41
C GLU A 108 0.23 6.90 -6.40
N TYR A 109 -0.45 7.38 -5.37
CA TYR A 109 -0.48 8.80 -5.08
C TYR A 109 0.90 9.27 -4.64
N LYS A 110 1.37 10.37 -5.22
CA LYS A 110 2.58 11.08 -4.79
C LYS A 110 2.29 12.55 -4.62
N LYS A 111 3.09 13.22 -3.80
CA LYS A 111 3.09 14.69 -3.76
C LYS A 111 3.43 15.22 -5.15
N GLN A 112 2.83 16.33 -5.53
CA GLN A 112 3.31 17.09 -6.67
C GLN A 112 4.63 17.78 -6.29
N ASP A 113 5.63 17.73 -7.17
CA ASP A 113 6.96 18.30 -6.94
C ASP A 113 7.05 19.81 -7.25
N ASP A 114 5.91 20.50 -7.29
CA ASP A 114 5.80 21.94 -7.52
C ASP A 114 5.67 22.77 -6.22
N GLY A 115 5.77 22.10 -5.06
CA GLY A 115 5.57 22.71 -3.75
C GLY A 115 4.11 22.94 -3.38
N SER A 116 3.15 22.54 -4.22
CA SER A 116 1.73 22.54 -3.88
C SER A 116 1.40 21.42 -2.88
N PHE A 117 0.21 21.54 -2.28
CA PHE A 117 -0.37 20.46 -1.48
C PHE A 117 -1.12 19.43 -2.34
N ASN A 118 -1.08 19.55 -3.65
CA ASN A 118 -1.79 18.62 -4.53
C ASN A 118 -1.05 17.29 -4.63
N VAL A 119 -1.80 16.27 -5.04
CA VAL A 119 -1.29 14.93 -5.29
C VAL A 119 -1.50 14.56 -6.75
N ILE A 120 -0.58 13.77 -7.28
CA ILE A 120 -0.64 13.20 -8.62
C ILE A 120 -0.63 11.68 -8.52
N ILE A 121 -1.13 11.01 -9.56
CA ILE A 121 -1.00 9.56 -9.71
C ILE A 121 0.21 9.26 -10.60
N SER A 122 1.23 8.62 -10.02
CA SER A 122 2.53 8.39 -10.67
C SER A 122 2.87 6.91 -10.71
N PRO A 123 3.52 6.41 -11.78
CA PRO A 123 3.99 5.04 -11.82
C PRO A 123 5.03 4.78 -10.71
N VAL A 124 5.02 3.57 -10.19
CA VAL A 124 5.97 3.08 -9.19
C VAL A 124 6.47 1.69 -9.56
N ASP A 125 7.73 1.44 -9.23
CA ASP A 125 8.31 0.11 -9.39
C ASP A 125 7.67 -0.86 -8.39
N ARG A 126 7.31 -2.05 -8.88
CA ARG A 126 6.86 -3.12 -8.00
C ARG A 126 8.08 -3.64 -7.24
N LEU A 127 8.16 -3.35 -5.94
CA LEU A 127 9.11 -4.04 -5.05
C LEU A 127 8.82 -5.55 -5.12
N SER A 128 9.86 -6.34 -5.36
CA SER A 128 9.82 -7.78 -5.66
C SER A 128 9.31 -8.69 -4.52
N TYR A 129 8.84 -8.10 -3.41
CA TYR A 129 8.28 -8.83 -2.28
C TYR A 129 6.99 -8.17 -1.80
N GLN A 130 5.85 -8.81 -2.09
CA GLN A 130 4.53 -8.43 -1.61
C GLN A 130 3.86 -9.67 -0.99
N TYR A 131 4.18 -9.98 0.26
CA TYR A 131 3.37 -10.94 1.00
C TYR A 131 1.98 -10.34 1.24
N LYS A 132 0.95 -11.18 1.06
CA LYS A 132 -0.43 -10.88 1.47
C LYS A 132 -0.41 -10.50 2.95
N TYR A 133 -0.89 -9.31 3.30
CA TYR A 133 -1.27 -9.03 4.67
C TYR A 133 -2.50 -9.88 4.94
N ASN A 134 -2.30 -11.03 5.58
CA ASN A 134 -3.41 -11.81 6.09
C ASN A 134 -3.89 -11.09 7.36
N ASN A 135 -5.14 -10.62 7.33
CA ASN A 135 -5.88 -10.19 8.52
C ASN A 135 -6.13 -11.40 9.42
N VAL A 136 -5.10 -11.90 10.10
CA VAL A 136 -5.24 -12.79 11.26
C VAL A 136 -4.53 -12.13 12.42
#